data_AF-A0A8J2Z752-F1
#
_entry.id   AF-A0A8J2Z752-F1
#
_cell.length_a   1.000
_cell.length_b   1.000
_cell.length_c   1.000
_cell.angle_alpha   90.00
_cell.angle_beta   90.00
_cell.angle_gamma   90.00
#
_symmetry.space_group_name_H-M   'P 1'
#
loop_
_entity.id
_entity.type
_entity.pdbx_description
1 polymer ?
#
loop_
_entity_poly.entity_id
_entity_poly.type
_entity_poly.pdbx_seq_one_letter_code
_entity_poly.pdbx_strand_id
1 'polypeptide(L)'
;MANQYSNDSFKAVVESKYNLPLNEVLYNFQVQGKSYKEVCQETGFKETTVRKYTRRYGYTLNTKLDQEAYTAQAAMSSIYSQLRSQELNQINVLSRSWSHKRKVLSGC
;
A
#
# COMPACT_ATOMS: atom_id res chain seq x y z
N MET A 1 26.80 25.35 -1.66
CA MET A 1 26.10 24.75 -2.81
C MET A 1 25.93 23.27 -2.55
N ALA A 2 24.69 22.78 -2.43
CA ALA A 2 24.40 21.37 -2.21
C ALA A 2 24.36 20.64 -3.56
N ASN A 3 25.23 19.66 -3.73
CA ASN A 3 25.43 18.96 -5.00
C ASN A 3 24.25 18.03 -5.27
N GLN A 4 23.49 18.26 -6.34
CA GLN A 4 22.33 17.45 -6.76
C GLN A 4 22.70 16.04 -7.30
N TYR A 5 23.93 15.59 -7.05
CA TYR A 5 24.50 14.33 -7.56
C TYR A 5 24.98 13.39 -6.45
N SER A 6 24.70 13.69 -5.17
CA SER A 6 25.12 12.90 -4.02
C SER A 6 24.20 11.71 -3.68
N ASN A 7 23.34 11.27 -4.60
CA ASN A 7 22.63 10.00 -4.46
C ASN A 7 23.36 8.96 -5.30
N ASP A 8 24.02 8.00 -4.63
CA ASP A 8 24.58 6.83 -5.29
C ASP A 8 23.54 6.24 -6.24
N SER A 9 23.95 6.03 -7.50
CA SER A 9 23.07 5.51 -8.53
C SER A 9 22.54 4.14 -8.09
N PHE A 10 21.23 3.90 -8.22
CA PHE A 10 20.60 2.60 -7.96
C PHE A 10 21.41 1.44 -8.54
N LYS A 11 21.96 1.64 -9.75
CA LYS A 11 22.86 0.68 -10.40
C LYS A 11 24.09 0.38 -9.53
N ALA A 12 24.84 1.40 -9.12
CA ALA A 12 26.07 1.24 -8.36
C ALA A 12 25.84 0.55 -7.00
N VAL A 13 24.75 0.92 -6.31
CA VAL A 13 24.41 0.32 -5.00
C VAL A 13 23.97 -1.13 -5.12
N VAL A 14 23.17 -1.45 -6.13
CA VAL A 14 22.70 -2.82 -6.34
C VAL A 14 23.84 -3.71 -6.84
N GLU A 15 24.68 -3.22 -7.76
CA GLU A 15 25.84 -3.97 -8.25
C GLU A 15 26.86 -4.22 -7.16
N SER A 16 27.12 -3.25 -6.27
CA SER A 16 28.02 -3.45 -5.13
C SER A 16 27.45 -4.40 -4.07
N LYS A 17 26.13 -4.38 -3.87
CA LYS A 17 25.47 -5.26 -2.89
C LYS A 17 25.45 -6.73 -3.32
N TYR A 18 25.21 -6.99 -4.61
CA TYR A 18 25.04 -8.36 -5.12
C TYR A 18 26.27 -8.88 -5.88
N ASN A 19 27.30 -8.05 -6.11
CA ASN A 19 28.50 -8.37 -6.92
C ASN A 19 28.17 -8.92 -8.31
N LEU A 20 27.05 -8.49 -8.87
CA LEU A 20 26.49 -8.94 -10.15
C LEU A 20 26.05 -7.71 -10.93
N PRO A 21 26.11 -7.72 -12.27
CA PRO A 21 25.60 -6.63 -13.07
C PRO A 21 24.10 -6.44 -12.83
N LEU A 22 23.62 -5.20 -12.85
CA LEU A 22 22.23 -4.89 -12.51
C LEU A 22 21.22 -5.71 -13.32
N ASN A 23 21.55 -6.00 -14.58
CA ASN A 23 20.72 -6.80 -15.49
C ASN A 23 20.44 -8.21 -14.92
N GLU A 24 21.49 -8.88 -14.42
CA GLU A 24 21.38 -10.23 -13.85
C GLU A 24 20.66 -10.20 -12.52
N VAL A 25 20.87 -9.16 -11.70
CA VAL A 25 20.14 -9.00 -10.44
C VAL A 25 18.64 -8.86 -10.68
N LEU A 26 18.24 -8.02 -11.65
CA LEU A 26 16.84 -7.85 -12.01
C LEU A 26 16.22 -9.12 -12.61
N TYR A 27 16.99 -9.85 -13.43
CA TYR A 27 16.59 -11.16 -13.94
C TYR A 27 16.35 -12.15 -12.79
N ASN A 28 17.27 -12.22 -11.83
CA ASN A 28 17.14 -13.09 -10.67
C ASN A 28 15.91 -12.75 -9.83
N PHE A 29 15.60 -11.46 -9.64
CA PHE A 29 14.37 -11.05 -8.96
C PHE A 29 13.11 -11.50 -9.71
N GLN A 30 13.14 -11.46 -11.05
CA GLN A 30 12.02 -11.94 -11.87
C GLN A 30 11.88 -13.46 -11.79
N VAL A 31 12.98 -14.21 -11.88
CA VAL A 31 12.99 -15.68 -11.77
C VAL A 31 12.52 -16.14 -10.40
N GLN A 32 12.92 -15.43 -9.34
CA GLN A 32 12.45 -15.67 -7.98
C GLN A 32 10.98 -15.26 -7.76
N GLY A 33 10.34 -14.63 -8.75
CA GLY A 33 8.96 -14.19 -8.65
C GLY A 33 8.72 -13.07 -7.64
N LYS A 34 9.76 -12.31 -7.28
CA LYS A 34 9.68 -11.24 -6.28
C LYS A 34 8.78 -10.12 -6.74
N SER A 35 8.08 -9.52 -5.77
CA SER A 35 7.28 -8.33 -5.93
C SER A 35 8.11 -7.06 -5.83
N TYR A 36 7.55 -5.95 -6.32
CA TYR A 36 8.18 -4.65 -6.19
C TYR A 36 8.43 -4.28 -4.72
N LYS A 37 7.52 -4.62 -3.80
CA LYS A 37 7.69 -4.35 -2.36
C LYS A 37 8.85 -5.12 -1.75
N GLU A 38 8.98 -6.40 -2.05
CA GLU A 38 10.10 -7.22 -1.55
C GLU A 38 11.43 -6.67 -2.05
N VAL A 39 11.50 -6.31 -3.33
CA VAL A 39 12.71 -5.67 -3.88
C VAL A 39 12.98 -4.31 -3.23
N CYS A 40 11.97 -3.53 -2.89
CA CYS A 40 12.16 -2.28 -2.14
C CYS A 40 12.70 -2.52 -0.73
N GLN A 41 12.18 -3.53 -0.03
CA GLN A 41 12.66 -3.91 1.31
C GLN A 41 14.11 -4.41 1.27
N GLU A 42 14.45 -5.22 0.27
CA GLU A 42 15.80 -5.73 0.11
C GLU A 42 16.79 -4.65 -0.31
N THR A 43 16.43 -3.80 -1.26
CA THR A 43 17.36 -2.81 -1.83
C THR A 43 17.37 -1.49 -1.05
N GLY A 44 16.36 -1.22 -0.23
CA GLY A 44 16.19 0.04 0.50
C GLY A 44 15.73 1.22 -0.38
N PHE A 45 15.47 0.98 -1.66
CA PHE A 45 15.03 2.01 -2.59
C PHE A 45 13.51 2.12 -2.67
N LYS A 46 13.04 3.31 -3.05
CA LYS A 46 11.63 3.53 -3.34
C LYS A 46 11.18 2.74 -4.56
N GLU A 47 9.92 2.31 -4.53
CA GLU A 47 9.28 1.56 -5.60
C GLU A 47 9.34 2.26 -6.96
N THR A 48 9.23 3.59 -6.96
CA THR A 48 9.35 4.40 -8.19
C THR A 48 10.71 4.24 -8.86
N THR A 49 11.79 4.15 -8.08
CA THR A 49 13.15 3.92 -8.57
C THR A 49 13.28 2.50 -9.11
N VAL A 50 12.85 1.50 -8.35
CA VAL A 50 12.89 0.09 -8.76
C VAL A 50 12.13 -0.09 -10.08
N ARG A 51 10.92 0.46 -10.18
CA ARG A 51 10.07 0.41 -11.37
C ARG A 51 10.68 1.13 -12.58
N LYS A 52 11.37 2.26 -12.36
CA LYS A 52 12.08 2.98 -13.43
C LYS A 52 13.17 2.10 -14.03
N TYR A 53 13.96 1.44 -13.19
CA TYR A 53 15.06 0.60 -13.64
C TYR A 53 14.58 -0.73 -14.24
N THR A 54 13.61 -1.42 -13.64
CA THR A 54 13.04 -2.65 -14.24
C THR A 54 12.49 -2.39 -15.63
N ARG A 55 11.73 -1.31 -15.83
CA ARG A 55 11.21 -0.89 -17.14
C ARG A 55 12.32 -0.55 -18.14
N ARG A 56 13.37 0.14 -17.71
CA ARG A 56 14.50 0.50 -18.58
C ARG A 56 15.22 -0.73 -19.13
N TYR A 57 15.29 -1.82 -18.35
CA TYR A 57 15.92 -3.07 -18.74
C TYR A 57 14.92 -4.11 -19.31
N GLY A 58 13.63 -3.78 -19.40
CA GLY A 58 12.62 -4.65 -19.99
C GLY A 58 12.10 -5.78 -19.08
N TYR A 59 12.33 -5.70 -17.77
CA TYR A 59 11.86 -6.70 -16.81
C TYR A 59 10.57 -6.27 -16.10
N THR A 60 9.76 -7.26 -15.72
CA THR A 60 8.52 -7.06 -14.97
C THR A 60 8.50 -7.94 -13.73
N LEU A 61 8.47 -7.31 -12.56
CA LEU A 61 8.35 -7.99 -11.28
C LEU A 61 6.88 -8.34 -10.97
N ASN A 62 6.69 -9.29 -10.06
CA ASN A 62 5.38 -9.84 -9.75
C ASN A 62 4.50 -8.78 -9.07
N THR A 63 3.28 -8.59 -9.57
CA THR A 63 2.32 -7.58 -9.05
C THR A 63 1.18 -8.23 -8.27
N LYS A 64 1.08 -9.57 -8.28
CA LYS A 64 -0.08 -10.31 -7.75
C LYS A 64 -0.27 -10.15 -6.24
N LEU A 65 0.82 -10.11 -5.46
CA LEU A 65 0.77 -9.93 -4.01
C LEU A 65 0.15 -8.57 -3.59
N ASP A 66 0.33 -7.53 -4.40
CA ASP A 66 -0.23 -6.21 -4.10
C ASP A 66 -1.72 -6.11 -4.43
N GLN A 67 -2.18 -6.95 -5.36
CA GLN A 67 -3.56 -6.94 -5.85
C GLN A 67 -4.52 -7.46 -4.77
N GLU A 68 -4.16 -8.53 -4.07
CA GLU A 68 -4.96 -9.08 -2.97
C GLU A 68 -5.12 -8.09 -1.82
N ALA A 69 -4.02 -7.47 -1.37
CA ALA A 69 -4.06 -6.46 -0.31
C ALA A 69 -4.86 -5.20 -0.71
N TYR A 70 -4.72 -4.74 -1.95
CA TYR A 70 -5.50 -3.62 -2.48
C TYR A 70 -7.00 -3.95 -2.56
N THR A 71 -7.35 -5.14 -3.06
CA THR A 71 -8.74 -5.60 -3.13
C THR A 71 -9.37 -5.76 -1.75
N ALA A 72 -8.64 -6.27 -0.76
CA ALA A 72 -9.11 -6.36 0.62
C ALA A 72 -9.38 -4.98 1.24
N GLN A 73 -8.47 -4.02 1.03
CA GLN A 73 -8.65 -2.65 1.52
C GLN A 73 -9.84 -1.95 0.83
N ALA A 74 -10.00 -2.16 -0.48
CA ALA A 74 -11.14 -1.64 -1.24
C ALA A 74 -12.47 -2.25 -0.76
N ALA A 75 -12.53 -3.56 -0.56
CA ALA A 75 -13.70 -4.26 -0.03
C ALA A 75 -14.06 -3.77 1.38
N MET A 76 -13.07 -3.61 2.26
CA MET A 76 -13.26 -3.08 3.61
C MET A 76 -13.80 -1.63 3.59
N SER A 77 -13.26 -0.79 2.70
CA SER A 77 -13.74 0.59 2.53
C SER A 77 -15.20 0.66 2.07
N SER A 78 -15.60 -0.26 1.18
CA SER A 78 -16.97 -0.40 0.71
C SER A 78 -17.92 -0.78 1.85
N ILE A 79 -17.54 -1.77 2.67
CA ILE A 79 -18.32 -2.18 3.85
C ILE A 79 -18.47 -1.02 4.85
N TYR A 80 -17.40 -0.29 5.17
CA TYR A 80 -17.49 0.86 6.08
C TYR A 80 -18.37 1.98 5.53
N SER A 81 -18.36 2.21 4.22
CA SER A 81 -19.25 3.18 3.57
C SER A 81 -20.72 2.77 3.70
N GLN A 82 -21.01 1.48 3.53
CA GLN A 82 -22.36 0.92 3.69
C GLN A 82 -22.82 1.01 5.14
N LEU A 83 -21.99 0.62 6.12
CA LEU A 83 -22.32 0.70 7.55
C LEU A 83 -22.59 2.14 8.03
N ARG A 84 -21.99 3.15 7.39
CA ARG A 84 -22.21 4.57 7.67
C ARG A 84 -23.41 5.16 6.93
N SER A 85 -24.07 4.39 6.06
CA SER A 85 -25.25 4.87 5.33
C SER A 85 -26.41 5.16 6.27
N GLN A 86 -27.13 6.25 6.02
CA GLN A 86 -28.28 6.66 6.85
C GLN A 86 -29.46 5.69 6.73
N GLU A 87 -29.56 4.89 5.67
CA GLU A 87 -30.62 3.89 5.51
C GLU A 87 -30.51 2.76 6.54
N LEU A 88 -29.30 2.34 6.94
CA LEU A 88 -29.09 1.38 8.03
C LEU A 88 -29.50 1.92 9.41
N ASN A 89 -29.79 3.22 9.53
CA ASN A 89 -30.09 3.87 10.80
C ASN A 89 -31.59 3.84 11.19
N GLN A 90 -32.43 3.08 10.48
CA GLN A 90 -33.80 2.82 10.94
C GLN A 90 -33.88 1.65 11.94
N ILE A 91 -32.87 0.76 11.96
CA ILE A 91 -32.82 -0.45 12.81
C ILE A 91 -31.51 -0.49 13.62
N ASN A 92 -30.74 0.59 13.67
CA ASN A 92 -29.52 0.64 14.48
C ASN A 92 -29.89 0.77 15.96
N VAL A 93 -30.17 -0.37 16.58
CA VAL A 93 -30.41 -0.51 18.03
C VAL A 93 -29.27 0.11 18.85
N LEU A 94 -28.06 0.21 18.28
CA LEU A 94 -26.87 0.78 18.93
C LEU A 94 -26.81 2.32 18.86
N SER A 95 -27.55 2.97 17.95
CA SER A 95 -27.62 4.45 17.87
C SER A 95 -28.72 5.03 18.77
N ARG A 96 -29.58 4.19 19.36
CA ARG A 96 -30.53 4.63 20.38
C ARG A 96 -29.79 4.96 21.67
N SER A 97 -29.85 6.22 22.08
CA SER A 97 -29.38 6.64 23.40
C SER A 97 -30.13 5.86 24.49
N TRP A 98 -29.42 5.17 25.37
CA TRP A 98 -29.98 4.46 26.53
C TRP A 98 -30.52 5.41 27.62
N SER A 99 -30.63 6.70 27.31
CA SER A 99 -31.11 7.70 28.25
C SER A 99 -32.63 7.62 28.38
N HIS A 100 -33.07 7.20 29.57
CA HIS A 100 -34.45 7.32 30.02
C HIS A 100 -34.82 8.80 30.02
N LYS A 101 -35.51 9.28 28.97
CA LYS A 101 -36.03 10.65 28.97
C LYS A 101 -37.13 10.73 30.03
N ARG A 102 -36.80 11.30 31.20
CA ARG A 102 -37.80 11.70 32.19
C ARG A 102 -38.72 12.72 31.53
N LYS A 103 -40.02 12.39 31.42
CA LYS A 103 -41.06 13.35 31.04
C LYS A 103 -41.07 14.43 32.12
N VAL A 104 -40.61 15.64 31.78
CA VAL A 104 -40.87 16.82 32.60
C VAL A 104 -42.34 17.14 32.38
N LEU A 105 -43.16 16.89 33.39
CA LEU A 105 -44.53 17.39 33.45
C LEU A 105 -44.43 18.91 33.65
N SER A 106 -44.67 19.67 32.58
CA SER A 106 -44.91 21.11 32.68
C SER A 106 -46.28 21.31 33.32
N GLY A 107 -46.27 21.72 34.59
CA GLY A 107 -47.46 22.09 35.35
C GLY A 107 -48.10 23.38 34.84
N CYS A 108 -49.43 23.44 34.98
CA CYS A 108 -50.32 24.55 34.67
C CYS A 108 -49.99 25.82 35.47
#